data_AF-A0A2E2YAG2-F1
#
_entry.id   AF-A0A2E2YAG2-F1
#
_cell.length_a   1.000
_cell.length_b   1.000
_cell.length_c   1.000
_cell.angle_alpha   90.00
_cell.angle_beta   90.00
_cell.angle_gamma   90.00
#
_symmetry.space_group_name_H-M   'P 1'
#
loop_
_entity.id
_entity.type
_entity.pdbx_description
1 polymer ?
#
loop_
_entity_poly.entity_id
_entity_poly.type
_entity_poly.pdbx_seq_one_letter_code
_entity_poly.pdbx_strand_id
1 'polypeptide(L)'
;MAKYTRVVKHIEAAFVRIMERDNVGEVNTRQIQANYNEHSRYGITTQRLTNLLQRRPQFAALRTETIRGTNRQVTYWKLADV
;
A
#
# COMPACT_ATOMS: atom_id res chain seq x y z
N MET A 1 -2.66 22.24 -6.07
CA MET A 1 -2.79 21.11 -5.10
C MET A 1 -1.65 20.10 -5.32
N ALA A 2 -0.44 20.34 -4.82
CA ALA A 2 0.75 19.55 -5.22
C ALA A 2 1.70 19.18 -4.06
N LYS A 3 1.18 18.88 -2.86
CA LYS A 3 2.03 18.71 -1.66
C LYS A 3 2.34 17.26 -1.25
N TYR A 4 1.83 16.24 -1.94
CA TYR A 4 2.05 14.83 -1.56
C TYR A 4 2.48 13.91 -2.71
N THR A 5 2.91 14.46 -3.84
CA THR A 5 3.20 13.71 -5.07
C THR A 5 4.33 12.69 -4.92
N ARG A 6 5.39 12.98 -4.15
CA ARG A 6 6.56 12.07 -4.07
C ARG A 6 6.29 10.80 -3.25
N VAL A 7 5.69 10.94 -2.08
CA VAL A 7 5.38 9.79 -1.21
C VAL A 7 4.37 8.88 -1.91
N VAL A 8 3.36 9.48 -2.53
CA VAL A 8 2.31 8.75 -3.25
C VAL A 8 2.89 8.03 -4.47
N LYS A 9 3.72 8.68 -5.30
CA LYS A 9 4.44 8.02 -6.41
C LYS A 9 5.33 6.88 -5.95
N HIS A 10 5.95 7.01 -4.79
CA HIS A 10 6.76 5.94 -4.23
C HIS A 10 5.90 4.77 -3.75
N ILE A 11 4.72 5.04 -3.18
CA ILE A 11 3.73 4.00 -2.86
C ILE A 11 3.27 3.31 -4.14
N GLU A 12 2.92 4.04 -5.19
CA GLU A 12 2.57 3.46 -6.50
C GLU A 12 3.67 2.54 -7.05
N ALA A 13 4.93 2.99 -7.00
CA ALA A 13 6.06 2.18 -7.41
C ALA A 13 6.20 0.89 -6.58
N ALA A 14 5.91 0.95 -5.27
CA ALA A 14 5.88 -0.23 -4.42
C ALA A 14 4.76 -1.20 -4.82
N PHE A 15 3.56 -0.71 -5.17
CA PHE A 15 2.48 -1.54 -5.70
C PHE A 15 2.94 -2.27 -6.97
N VAL A 16 3.43 -1.53 -7.96
CA VAL A 16 3.86 -2.08 -9.25
C VAL A 16 4.92 -3.16 -9.04
N ARG A 17 5.97 -2.88 -8.25
CA ARG A 17 7.04 -3.87 -7.98
C ARG A 17 6.52 -5.14 -7.34
N ILE A 18 5.62 -5.03 -6.35
CA ILE A 18 5.08 -6.22 -5.67
C ILE A 18 4.18 -7.00 -6.62
N MET A 19 3.30 -6.30 -7.36
CA MET A 19 2.38 -6.91 -8.31
C MET A 19 3.14 -7.64 -9.43
N GLU A 20 4.20 -7.04 -9.98
CA GLU A 20 5.05 -7.65 -11.00
C GLU A 20 5.86 -8.83 -10.45
N ARG A 21 6.47 -8.68 -9.25
CA ARG A 21 7.30 -9.72 -8.64
C ARG A 21 6.49 -10.95 -8.25
N ASP A 22 5.33 -10.74 -7.63
CA ASP A 22 4.52 -11.82 -7.06
C ASP A 22 3.39 -12.26 -8.03
N ASN A 23 3.26 -11.59 -9.18
CA ASN A 23 2.20 -11.79 -10.18
C ASN A 23 0.78 -11.77 -9.57
N VAL A 24 0.50 -10.74 -8.76
CA VAL A 24 -0.76 -10.56 -8.04
C VAL A 24 -1.47 -9.28 -8.45
N GLY A 25 -2.81 -9.30 -8.44
CA GLY A 25 -3.63 -8.11 -8.72
C GLY A 25 -3.96 -7.26 -7.49
N GLU A 26 -3.54 -7.68 -6.30
CA GLU A 26 -3.81 -7.01 -5.04
C GLU A 26 -2.66 -7.20 -4.06
N VAL A 27 -2.47 -6.21 -3.18
CA VAL A 27 -1.37 -6.20 -2.22
C VAL A 27 -1.84 -5.71 -0.87
N ASN A 28 -1.32 -6.30 0.19
CA ASN A 28 -1.72 -5.90 1.53
C ASN A 28 -0.87 -4.77 2.11
N THR A 29 -1.42 -4.07 3.11
CA THR A 29 -0.75 -2.92 3.76
C THR A 29 0.67 -3.22 4.24
N ARG A 30 0.95 -4.44 4.71
CA ARG A 30 2.28 -4.81 5.22
C ARG A 30 3.29 -5.02 4.11
N GLN A 31 2.89 -5.67 3.02
CA GLN A 31 3.74 -5.84 1.83
C GLN A 31 4.14 -4.49 1.26
N ILE A 32 3.17 -3.58 1.13
CA ILE A 32 3.41 -2.21 0.63
C ILE A 32 4.41 -1.49 1.55
N GLN A 33 4.21 -1.56 2.87
CA GLN A 33 5.10 -0.91 3.83
C GLN A 33 6.52 -1.48 3.77
N ALA A 34 6.66 -2.81 3.72
CA ALA A 34 7.96 -3.46 3.65
C ALA A 34 8.72 -3.03 2.40
N ASN A 35 8.09 -3.11 1.22
CA ASN A 35 8.72 -2.72 -0.04
C ASN A 35 9.03 -1.21 -0.08
N TYR A 36 8.12 -0.36 0.41
CA TYR A 36 8.37 1.08 0.52
C TYR A 36 9.58 1.38 1.40
N ASN A 37 9.69 0.73 2.56
CA ASN A 37 10.78 0.98 3.51
C ASN A 37 12.12 0.48 3.00
N GLU A 38 12.14 -0.63 2.27
CA GLU A 38 13.33 -1.17 1.62
C GLU A 38 13.91 -0.18 0.58
N HIS A 39 13.05 0.58 -0.10
CA HIS A 39 13.45 1.49 -1.17
C HIS A 39 13.47 2.97 -0.74
N SER A 40 13.27 3.27 0.54
CA SER A 40 13.17 4.64 1.06
C SER A 40 14.06 4.85 2.28
N ARG A 41 14.92 5.89 2.22
CA ARG A 41 15.83 6.27 3.32
C ARG A 41 15.13 6.57 4.64
N TYR A 42 13.90 7.09 4.58
CA TYR A 42 13.16 7.54 5.77
C TYR A 42 12.00 6.61 6.16
N GLY A 43 11.69 5.61 5.33
CA GLY A 43 10.56 4.71 5.51
C GLY A 43 9.20 5.42 5.68
N ILE A 44 8.20 4.63 6.07
CA ILE A 44 6.85 5.06 6.39
C ILE A 44 6.29 4.18 7.52
N THR A 45 5.53 4.82 8.42
CA THR A 45 4.77 4.10 9.44
C THR A 45 3.50 3.53 8.86
N THR A 46 3.03 2.40 9.39
CA THR A 46 1.78 1.75 8.93
C THR A 46 0.60 2.71 9.03
N GLN A 47 0.50 3.49 10.12
CA GLN A 47 -0.59 4.46 10.30
C GLN A 47 -0.58 5.56 9.24
N ARG A 48 0.60 6.09 8.89
CA ARG A 48 0.72 7.11 7.84
C ARG A 48 0.42 6.53 6.46
N LEU A 49 0.86 5.30 6.19
CA LEU A 49 0.55 4.59 4.96
C LEU A 49 -0.96 4.38 4.81
N THR A 50 -1.62 3.80 5.81
CA THR A 50 -3.07 3.55 5.77
C THR A 50 -3.86 4.84 5.56
N ASN A 51 -3.50 5.94 6.23
CA ASN A 51 -4.13 7.24 6.01
C ASN A 51 -3.98 7.76 4.57
N LEU A 52 -2.85 7.49 3.91
CA LEU A 52 -2.65 7.87 2.51
C LEU A 52 -3.45 6.96 1.57
N LEU A 53 -3.46 5.65 1.81
CA LEU A 53 -4.23 4.70 1.03
C LEU A 53 -5.74 5.01 1.06
N GLN A 54 -6.28 5.37 2.23
CA GLN A 54 -7.70 5.70 2.38
C GLN A 54 -8.12 7.04 1.73
N ARG A 55 -7.23 8.04 1.71
CA ARG A 55 -7.57 9.40 1.28
C ARG A 55 -7.29 9.69 -0.19
N ARG A 56 -6.62 8.78 -0.90
CA ARG A 56 -6.18 9.01 -2.28
C ARG A 56 -6.97 8.14 -3.24
N PRO A 57 -7.54 8.72 -4.31
CA PRO A 57 -8.37 7.97 -5.26
C PRO A 57 -7.57 6.90 -6.03
N GLN A 58 -6.25 7.06 -6.12
CA GLN A 58 -5.33 6.14 -6.80
C GLN A 58 -5.25 4.75 -6.15
N PHE A 59 -5.69 4.62 -4.90
CA PHE A 59 -5.65 3.36 -4.17
C PHE A 59 -7.07 2.95 -3.80
N ALA A 60 -7.48 1.76 -4.23
CA ALA A 60 -8.78 1.20 -3.89
C ALA A 60 -8.61 0.08 -2.86
N ALA A 61 -9.32 0.17 -1.74
CA ALA A 61 -9.48 -0.94 -0.80
C ALA A 61 -10.40 -1.99 -1.43
N LEU A 62 -9.97 -3.24 -1.42
CA LEU A 62 -10.76 -4.36 -1.96
C LEU A 62 -11.49 -5.12 -0.87
N ARG A 63 -10.72 -5.64 0.09
CA ARG A 63 -11.26 -6.44 1.19
C ARG A 63 -10.37 -6.35 2.42
N THR A 64 -10.97 -6.59 3.58
CA THR A 64 -10.26 -6.72 4.84
C THR A 64 -10.47 -8.14 5.34
N GLU A 65 -9.37 -8.85 5.59
CA GLU A 65 -9.37 -10.21 6.09
C GLU A 65 -8.81 -10.24 7.51
N THR A 66 -9.38 -11.09 8.36
CA THR A 66 -8.78 -11.42 9.66
C THR A 66 -7.81 -12.58 9.45
N ILE A 67 -6.56 -12.41 9.86
CA ILE A 67 -5.58 -13.49 9.81
C ILE A 67 -6.03 -14.58 10.78
N ARG A 68 -6.35 -15.77 10.23
CA ARG A 68 -6.82 -16.92 10.99
C ARG A 68 -5.88 -17.24 12.15
N GLY A 69 -6.43 -17.36 13.36
CA GLY A 69 -5.65 -17.60 14.58
C GLY A 69 -5.07 -16.34 15.23
N THR A 70 -5.41 -15.14 14.74
CA THR A 70 -5.05 -13.87 15.39
C THR A 70 -6.22 -12.88 15.35
N ASN A 71 -6.19 -11.87 16.23
CA ASN A 71 -7.12 -10.73 16.16
C ASN A 71 -6.65 -9.64 15.19
N ARG A 72 -5.70 -9.94 14.29
CA ARG A 72 -5.13 -8.96 13.37
C ARG A 72 -5.89 -8.96 12.06
N GLN A 73 -6.28 -7.77 11.63
CA GLN A 73 -6.89 -7.54 10.33
C GLN A 73 -5.85 -7.04 9.33
N VAL A 74 -6.03 -7.43 8.07
CA VAL A 74 -5.20 -7.04 6.94
C VAL A 74 -6.12 -6.59 5.81
N THR A 75 -5.91 -5.36 5.36
CA THR A 75 -6.61 -4.81 4.20
C THR A 75 -5.77 -5.00 2.95
N TYR A 76 -6.42 -5.49 1.90
CA TYR A 76 -5.87 -5.62 0.55
C TYR A 76 -6.30 -4.43 -0.29
N TRP A 77 -5.35 -3.96 -1.08
CA TRP A 77 -5.47 -2.76 -1.89
C TRP A 77 -5.05 -3.08 -3.32
N LYS A 78 -5.60 -2.32 -4.26
CA LYS A 78 -5.12 -2.26 -5.65
C LYS A 78 -4.87 -0.84 -6.07
N LEU A 79 -4.12 -0.69 -7.17
CA LEU A 79 -4.10 0.56 -7.92
C LEU A 79 -5.47 0.72 -8.59
N ALA A 80 -6.07 1.89 -8.44
CA ALA A 80 -7.28 2.26 -9.15
C ALA A 80 -6.89 2.92 -10.49
N ASP A 81 -7.62 2.61 -11.56
CA ASP A 81 -7.54 3.35 -12.81
C ASP A 81 -8.18 4.72 -12.58
N VAL A 82 -7.34 5.73 -12.31
CA VAL A 82 -7.73 7.14 -12.14
C VAL A 82 -7.27 7.95 -13.34
#